data_AF-A0A3M1ERW1-F1
#
_entry.id   AF-A0A3M1ERW1-F1
#
_cell.length_a   1.000
_cell.length_b   1.000
_cell.length_c   1.000
_cell.angle_alpha   90.00
_cell.angle_beta   90.00
_cell.angle_gamma   90.00
#
_symmetry.space_group_name_H-M   'P 1'
#
loop_
_entity.id
_entity.type
_entity.pdbx_description
1 polymer ?
#
loop_
_entity_poly.entity_id
_entity_poly.type
_entity_poly.pdbx_seq_one_letter_code
_entity_poly.pdbx_strand_id
1 'polypeptide(L)'
;MGSRRQRRVAELIHEEISNILQFETHDPRIEFVTVTGVEVSPDLRRATIFVSHLAGSDSDVLAGLRSATPFFRRALGQNVHLRYTPELRFELDHSILYGQHIDDLLSEIDIPPAEDNEPEGDEA
;
A
#
# COMPACT_ATOMS: atom_id res chain seq x y z
N MET A 1 -8.67 2.72 15.55
CA MET A 1 -9.68 2.27 14.56
C MET A 1 -10.20 3.47 13.80
N GLY A 2 -9.80 3.64 12.55
CA GLY A 2 -10.28 4.75 11.73
C GLY A 2 -11.79 4.69 11.50
N SER A 3 -12.43 5.85 11.44
CA SER A 3 -13.86 6.00 11.18
C SER A 3 -14.22 5.38 9.82
N ARG A 4 -15.45 4.87 9.66
CA ARG A 4 -15.94 4.27 8.39
C ARG A 4 -15.74 5.20 7.19
N ARG A 5 -15.77 6.51 7.44
CA ARG A 5 -15.51 7.55 6.42
C ARG A 5 -14.02 7.63 6.05
N GLN A 6 -13.10 7.51 7.01
CA GLN A 6 -11.66 7.55 6.74
C GLN A 6 -11.24 6.38 5.86
N ARG A 7 -11.72 5.16 6.16
CA ARG A 7 -11.42 3.98 5.34
C ARG A 7 -11.89 4.14 3.90
N ARG A 8 -13.13 4.61 3.72
CA ARG A 8 -13.67 4.85 2.38
C ARG A 8 -12.87 5.89 1.60
N VAL A 9 -12.41 6.96 2.27
CA VAL A 9 -11.56 7.97 1.62
C VAL A 9 -10.17 7.40 1.31
N ALA A 10 -9.61 6.59 2.21
CA ALA A 10 -8.33 5.92 1.98
C ALA A 10 -8.39 4.97 0.78
N GLU A 11 -9.44 4.15 0.67
CA GLU A 11 -9.68 3.26 -0.48
C GLU A 11 -9.81 4.04 -1.79
N LEU A 12 -10.59 5.13 -1.81
CA LEU A 12 -10.73 5.96 -3.01
C LEU A 12 -9.40 6.59 -3.44
N ILE A 13 -8.62 7.09 -2.48
CA ILE A 13 -7.29 7.66 -2.77
C ILE A 13 -6.34 6.56 -3.26
N HIS A 14 -6.41 5.37 -2.65
CA HIS A 14 -5.59 4.23 -3.04
C HIS A 14 -5.85 3.81 -4.48
N GLU A 15 -7.12 3.58 -4.85
CA GLU A 15 -7.50 3.21 -6.23
C GLU A 15 -7.06 4.29 -7.23
N GLU A 16 -7.35 5.54 -6.94
CA GLU A 16 -7.05 6.65 -7.84
C GLU A 16 -5.54 6.83 -8.06
N ILE A 17 -4.75 6.85 -6.99
CA ILE A 17 -3.30 6.99 -7.10
C ILE A 17 -2.67 5.78 -7.79
N SER A 18 -3.17 4.57 -7.51
CA SER A 18 -2.71 3.35 -8.17
C SER A 18 -2.97 3.40 -9.68
N ASN A 19 -4.15 3.87 -10.09
CA ASN A 19 -4.49 4.04 -11.51
C ASN A 19 -3.58 5.07 -12.19
N ILE A 20 -3.35 6.22 -11.56
CA ILE A 20 -2.48 7.27 -12.12
C ILE A 20 -1.04 6.77 -12.25
N LEU A 21 -0.54 6.04 -11.26
CA LEU A 21 0.79 5.43 -11.30
C LEU A 21 0.91 4.41 -12.43
N GLN A 22 -0.12 3.60 -12.66
CA GLN A 22 -0.10 2.55 -13.67
C GLN A 22 -0.29 3.07 -15.11
N PHE A 23 -1.13 4.08 -15.33
CA PHE A 23 -1.55 4.48 -16.68
C PHE A 23 -1.11 5.86 -17.12
N GLU A 24 -0.89 6.80 -16.20
CA GLU A 24 -0.65 8.21 -16.53
C GLU A 24 0.79 8.65 -16.27
N THR A 25 1.57 7.81 -15.60
CA THR A 25 2.93 8.15 -15.18
C THR A 25 3.94 7.89 -16.30
N HIS A 26 4.61 8.95 -16.74
CA HIS A 26 5.61 8.92 -17.82
C HIS A 26 7.05 9.21 -17.33
N ASP A 27 7.26 9.28 -16.01
CA ASP A 27 8.58 9.54 -15.44
C ASP A 27 9.29 8.21 -15.12
N PRO A 28 10.46 7.93 -15.73
CA PRO A 28 11.19 6.68 -15.53
C PRO A 28 11.61 6.45 -14.07
N ARG A 29 11.65 7.49 -13.22
CA ARG A 29 11.98 7.36 -11.80
C ARG A 29 10.86 6.74 -10.97
N ILE A 30 9.63 6.74 -11.48
CA ILE A 30 8.44 6.27 -10.75
C ILE A 30 7.69 5.16 -11.52
N GLU A 31 8.26 4.67 -12.63
CA GLU A 31 7.68 3.64 -13.51
C GLU A 31 7.44 2.29 -12.81
N PHE A 32 8.24 1.96 -11.78
CA PHE A 32 8.14 0.70 -11.03
C PHE A 32 7.68 0.89 -9.58
N VAL A 33 6.91 1.94 -9.32
CA VAL A 33 6.39 2.25 -7.98
C VAL A 33 5.00 1.67 -7.80
N THR A 34 4.78 0.95 -6.70
CA THR A 34 3.50 0.37 -6.32
C THR A 34 3.03 0.95 -5.00
N VAL A 35 1.74 1.29 -4.88
CA VAL A 35 1.13 1.70 -3.62
C VAL A 35 0.85 0.45 -2.78
N THR A 36 1.36 0.42 -1.55
CA THR A 36 1.12 -0.69 -0.61
C THR A 36 0.01 -0.37 0.38
N GLY A 37 -0.20 0.91 0.68
CA GLY A 37 -1.23 1.34 1.61
C GLY A 37 -1.46 2.84 1.61
N VAL A 38 -2.61 3.25 2.14
CA VAL A 38 -2.95 4.66 2.34
C VAL A 38 -3.55 4.86 3.71
N GLU A 39 -2.98 5.79 4.47
CA GLU A 39 -3.51 6.25 5.74
C GLU A 39 -4.02 7.68 5.62
N VAL A 40 -5.24 7.90 6.10
CA VAL A 40 -5.87 9.22 6.09
C VAL A 40 -6.04 9.71 7.51
N SER A 41 -5.53 10.91 7.77
CA SER A 41 -5.67 11.61 9.04
C SER A 41 -7.14 11.78 9.46
N PRO A 42 -7.43 11.90 10.77
CA PRO A 42 -8.81 11.93 11.24
C PRO A 42 -9.65 13.10 10.74
N ASP A 43 -9.00 14.23 10.46
CA ASP A 43 -9.58 15.45 9.90
C ASP A 43 -9.73 15.40 8.37
N LEU A 44 -9.31 14.31 7.72
CA LEU A 44 -9.31 14.09 6.27
C LEU A 44 -8.50 15.13 5.49
N ARG A 45 -7.56 15.83 6.14
CA ARG A 45 -6.77 16.90 5.51
C ARG A 45 -5.41 16.43 5.02
N ARG A 46 -4.91 15.32 5.55
CA ARG A 46 -3.63 14.69 5.18
C ARG A 46 -3.86 13.23 4.84
N ALA A 47 -3.21 12.78 3.77
CA ALA A 47 -3.14 11.39 3.37
C ALA A 47 -1.68 10.99 3.21
N THR A 48 -1.24 10.00 3.97
CA THR A 48 0.06 9.36 3.84
C THR A 48 -0.10 8.13 2.95
N ILE A 49 0.68 8.08 1.89
CA ILE A 49 0.66 7.03 0.88
C ILE A 49 1.97 6.26 1.04
N PHE A 50 1.84 5.00 1.37
CA PHE A 50 2.94 4.06 1.48
C PHE A 50 3.19 3.45 0.11
N VAL A 51 4.45 3.51 -0.33
CA VAL A 51 4.85 3.03 -1.65
C VAL A 51 6.06 2.14 -1.55
N SER A 52 6.13 1.15 -2.44
CA SER A 52 7.31 0.33 -2.66
C SER A 52 7.78 0.52 -4.10
N HIS A 53 9.06 0.28 -4.37
CA HIS A 53 9.59 0.32 -5.72
C HIS A 53 10.43 -0.93 -5.99
N LEU A 54 10.39 -1.42 -7.23
CA LEU A 54 11.16 -2.59 -7.66
C LEU A 54 12.57 -2.22 -8.14
N ALA A 55 12.77 -0.98 -8.56
CA ALA A 55 14.02 -0.48 -9.13
C ALA A 55 14.25 1.00 -8.76
N GLY A 56 15.50 1.46 -8.88
CA GLY A 56 15.89 2.83 -8.54
C GLY A 56 16.34 3.01 -7.09
N SER A 57 16.78 4.22 -6.75
CA SER A 57 17.14 4.58 -5.38
C SER A 57 15.94 5.18 -4.65
N ASP A 58 15.80 4.88 -3.36
CA ASP A 58 14.79 5.45 -2.45
C ASP A 58 14.68 6.97 -2.58
N SER A 59 15.83 7.64 -2.66
CA SER A 59 15.91 9.10 -2.79
C SER A 59 15.35 9.61 -4.11
N ASP A 60 15.64 8.93 -5.22
CA ASP A 60 15.21 9.35 -6.55
C ASP A 60 13.71 9.12 -6.74
N VAL A 61 13.22 7.97 -6.26
CA VAL A 61 11.79 7.62 -6.27
C VAL A 61 11.00 8.64 -5.46
N LEU A 62 11.41 8.92 -4.23
CA LEU A 62 10.75 9.91 -3.38
C LEU A 62 10.84 11.32 -3.99
N ALA A 63 11.94 11.69 -4.64
CA ALA A 63 12.05 12.96 -5.35
C ALA A 63 11.10 13.04 -6.55
N GLY A 64 10.96 11.96 -7.33
CA GLY A 64 10.01 11.84 -8.43
C GLY A 64 8.57 12.00 -7.95
N LEU A 65 8.17 11.25 -6.92
CA LEU A 65 6.82 11.33 -6.33
C LEU A 65 6.51 12.70 -5.74
N ARG A 66 7.48 13.34 -5.07
CA ARG A 66 7.34 14.73 -4.59
C ARG A 66 7.13 15.71 -5.75
N SER A 67 7.82 15.51 -6.87
CA SER A 67 7.68 16.36 -8.05
C SER A 67 6.33 16.16 -8.75
N ALA A 68 5.82 14.93 -8.75
CA ALA A 68 4.51 14.56 -9.29
C ALA A 68 3.34 14.85 -8.33
N THR A 69 3.59 15.28 -7.09
CA THR A 69 2.55 15.54 -6.08
C THR A 69 1.45 16.51 -6.56
N PRO A 70 1.76 17.64 -7.24
CA PRO A 70 0.71 18.54 -7.75
C PRO A 70 -0.18 17.89 -8.81
N PHE A 71 0.38 16.98 -9.62
CA PHE A 71 -0.35 16.24 -10.65
C PHE A 71 -1.34 15.26 -10.00
N PHE A 72 -0.88 14.45 -9.05
CA PHE A 72 -1.73 13.54 -8.27
C PHE A 72 -2.86 14.30 -7.54
N ARG A 73 -2.54 15.44 -6.92
CA ARG A 73 -3.56 16.28 -6.27
C ARG A 73 -4.63 16.79 -7.23
N ARG A 74 -4.23 17.17 -8.44
CA ARG A 74 -5.18 17.67 -9.45
C ARG A 74 -6.11 16.56 -9.92
N ALA A 75 -5.58 15.38 -10.22
CA ALA A 75 -6.37 14.22 -10.62
C ALA A 75 -7.34 13.79 -9.50
N LEU A 76 -6.85 13.67 -8.26
CA LEU A 76 -7.71 13.39 -7.10
C LEU A 76 -8.82 14.43 -6.91
N GLY A 77 -8.53 15.71 -7.13
CA GLY A 77 -9.54 16.77 -7.02
C GLY A 77 -10.61 16.72 -8.12
N GLN A 78 -10.32 16.10 -9.26
CA GLN A 78 -11.28 15.91 -10.35
C GLN A 78 -12.13 14.65 -10.15
N ASN A 79 -11.51 13.57 -9.68
CA ASN A 79 -12.15 12.26 -9.63
C ASN A 79 -12.79 11.96 -8.26
N VAL A 80 -12.26 12.54 -7.17
CA VAL A 80 -12.79 12.34 -5.82
C VAL A 80 -13.51 13.60 -5.33
N HIS A 81 -14.84 13.51 -5.20
CA HIS A 81 -15.72 14.59 -4.76
C HIS A 81 -15.57 14.85 -3.24
N LEU A 82 -14.44 15.41 -2.83
CA LEU A 82 -14.17 15.79 -1.45
C LEU A 82 -14.37 17.30 -1.27
N ARG A 83 -14.85 17.69 -0.08
CA ARG A 83 -14.95 19.12 0.30
C ARG A 83 -13.58 19.80 0.34
N TYR A 84 -12.54 19.02 0.66
CA TYR A 84 -11.14 19.45 0.67
C TYR A 84 -10.29 18.33 0.09
N THR A 85 -9.42 18.67 -0.86
CA THR A 85 -8.39 17.74 -1.35
C THR A 85 -7.29 17.62 -0.29
N PRO A 86 -7.04 16.42 0.26
CA PRO A 86 -6.02 16.23 1.27
C PRO A 86 -4.62 16.53 0.71
N GLU A 87 -3.71 16.91 1.60
CA GLU A 87 -2.29 16.95 1.30
C GLU A 87 -1.74 15.53 1.25
N LEU A 88 -1.11 15.20 0.12
CA LEU A 88 -0.51 13.89 -0.10
C LEU A 88 0.93 13.89 0.39
N ARG A 89 1.28 12.89 1.18
CA ARG A 89 2.64 12.61 1.60
C ARG A 89 3.00 11.20 1.14
N PHE A 90 4.18 11.06 0.55
CA PHE A 90 4.69 9.78 0.09
C PHE A 90 5.77 9.30 1.05
N GLU A 91 5.63 8.08 1.54
CA GLU A 91 6.58 7.42 2.42
C GLU A 91 6.89 6.03 1.86
N LEU A 92 8.14 5.60 1.98
CA LEU A 92 8.55 4.28 1.54
C LEU A 92 8.08 3.23 2.55
N ASP A 93 7.48 2.16 2.03
CA ASP A 93 7.09 1.02 2.83
C ASP A 93 8.29 0.09 3.02
N HIS A 94 8.98 0.25 4.14
CA HIS A 94 10.08 -0.63 4.52
C HIS A 94 9.60 -2.02 4.98
N SER A 95 8.29 -2.28 5.07
CA SER A 95 7.74 -3.55 5.57
C SER A 95 7.97 -4.71 4.59
N ILE A 96 8.16 -4.44 3.29
CA ILE A 96 8.43 -5.50 2.29
C ILE A 96 9.78 -6.18 2.52
N LEU A 97 10.79 -5.47 3.00
CA LEU A 97 12.08 -6.08 3.39
C LEU A 97 11.93 -7.12 4.49
N TYR A 98 10.89 -7.00 5.32
CA TYR A 98 10.61 -7.93 6.41
C TYR A 98 9.91 -9.21 5.92
N GLY A 99 9.11 -9.14 4.84
CA GLY A 99 8.38 -10.28 4.28
C GLY A 99 9.30 -11.36 3.71
N GLN A 100 10.34 -10.97 2.97
CA GLN A 100 11.35 -11.92 2.47
C GLN A 100 12.07 -12.65 3.60
N HIS A 101 12.37 -11.94 4.70
CA HIS A 101 12.99 -12.57 5.87
C HIS A 101 12.06 -13.58 6.54
N ILE A 102 10.75 -13.28 6.63
CA ILE A 102 9.76 -14.21 7.17
C ILE A 102 9.59 -15.44 6.26
N ASP A 103 9.53 -15.27 4.94
CA ASP A 103 9.40 -16.41 4.01
C ASP A 103 10.64 -17.33 4.06
N ASP A 104 11.84 -16.75 4.19
CA ASP A 104 13.08 -17.52 4.39
C ASP A 104 13.05 -18.28 5.73
N LEU A 105 12.62 -17.64 6.82
CA LEU A 105 12.47 -18.26 8.14
C LEU A 105 11.37 -19.34 8.19
N LEU A 106 10.23 -19.12 7.52
CA LEU A 106 9.14 -20.09 7.44
C LEU A 106 9.52 -21.31 6.59
N SER A 107 10.34 -21.12 5.55
CA SER A 107 10.85 -22.21 4.71
C SER A 107 11.84 -23.11 5.44
N GLU A 108 12.44 -22.65 6.54
CA GLU A 108 13.34 -23.44 7.39
C GLU A 108 12.58 -24.27 8.44
N ILE A 109 11.29 -24.00 8.66
CA ILE A 109 10.46 -24.74 9.60
C ILE A 109 9.80 -25.91 8.86
N ASP A 110 10.33 -27.11 9.07
CA ASP A 110 9.71 -28.38 8.68
C ASP A 110 8.45 -28.57 9.53
N ILE A 111 7.28 -28.15 9.01
CA ILE A 111 5.99 -28.40 9.65
C ILE A 111 5.54 -29.79 9.20
N PRO A 112 5.65 -30.82 10.06
CA PRO A 112 5.15 -32.14 9.70
C PRO A 112 3.63 -32.05 9.48
N PRO A 113 3.08 -32.76 8.48
CA PRO A 113 1.65 -32.80 8.26
C PRO A 113 0.95 -33.27 9.52
N ALA A 114 -0.16 -32.62 9.87
CA ALA A 114 -0.96 -33.01 11.02
C ALA A 114 -1.38 -34.48 10.86
N GLU A 115 -1.01 -35.32 11.82
CA GLU A 115 -1.50 -36.70 11.88
C GLU A 115 -3.00 -36.66 12.15
N ASP A 116 -3.77 -37.13 11.15
CA ASP A 116 -5.19 -37.42 11.28
C ASP A 116 -5.37 -38.50 12.37
N ASN A 117 -5.56 -38.06 13.61
CA ASN A 117 -5.98 -38.92 14.69
C ASN A 117 -7.47 -39.20 14.48
N GLU A 118 -7.78 -40.28 13.77
CA GLU A 118 -9.13 -40.86 13.80
C GLU A 118 -9.45 -41.20 15.25
N PRO A 119 -10.53 -40.67 15.84
CA PRO A 119 -10.95 -41.09 17.17
C PRO A 119 -11.42 -42.54 17.06
N GLU A 120 -10.72 -43.46 17.74
CA GLU A 120 -11.22 -44.81 18.01
C GLU A 120 -12.59 -44.68 18.69
N GLY A 121 -13.63 -44.97 17.92
CA GLY A 121 -14.98 -45.12 18.43
C GLY A 121 -15.05 -46.40 19.26
N ASP A 122 -15.06 -46.21 20.58
CA ASP A 122 -15.70 -47.12 21.53
C ASP A 122 -17.08 -47.53 21.00
N GLU A 123 -17.40 -48.83 20.98
CA GLU A 123 -18.72 -49.35 21.38
C GLU A 123 -18.80 -50.90 21.34
N ALA A 124 -18.96 -51.45 22.56
CA ALA A 124 -19.79 -52.58 23.01
C ALA A 124 -19.52 -54.04 22.56
#